data_AF-A0A938PQC9-F1
#
_entry.id   AF-A0A938PQC9-F1
#
_cell.length_a   1.000
_cell.length_b   1.000
_cell.length_c   1.000
_cell.angle_alpha   90.00
_cell.angle_beta   90.00
_cell.angle_gamma   90.00
#
_symmetry.space_group_name_H-M   'P 1'
#
loop_
_entity.id
_entity.type
_entity.pdbx_description
1 polymer ?
#
loop_
_entity_poly.entity_id
_entity_poly.type
_entity_poly.pdbx_seq_one_letter_code
_entity_poly.pdbx_strand_id
1 'polypeptide(L)'
;MIAVIAKLNVAKGKEADFEKVMLDLAAKVRANEAGNHLYTLCKDKDGNYVVMELYQDEAALAAHGQSAHFKASGAGFKGLMAGAPEITRMQVVG
;
A
#
# COMPACT_ATOMS: atom_id res chain seq x y z
N MET A 1 1.27 10.01 -14.86
CA MET A 1 1.19 9.47 -13.48
C MET A 1 0.08 8.45 -13.38
N ILE A 2 0.26 7.48 -12.49
CA ILE A 2 -0.70 6.42 -12.21
C ILE A 2 -1.12 6.56 -10.76
N ALA A 3 -2.42 6.66 -10.51
CA ALA A 3 -2.97 6.61 -9.17
C ALA A 3 -3.49 5.20 -8.87
N VAL A 4 -3.32 4.76 -7.63
CA VAL A 4 -3.84 3.48 -7.15
C VAL A 4 -4.60 3.70 -5.85
N ILE A 5 -5.76 3.04 -5.73
CA ILE A 5 -6.39 2.77 -4.44
C ILE A 5 -6.31 1.28 -4.20
N ALA A 6 -5.57 0.89 -3.15
CA ALA A 6 -5.47 -0.48 -2.70
C ALA A 6 -6.31 -0.65 -1.44
N LYS A 7 -7.48 -1.28 -1.55
CA LYS A 7 -8.31 -1.62 -0.38
C LYS A 7 -7.76 -2.87 0.29
N LEU A 8 -7.51 -2.77 1.59
CA LEU A 8 -6.83 -3.79 2.37
C LEU A 8 -7.83 -4.53 3.25
N ASN A 9 -8.02 -5.82 2.96
CA ASN A 9 -8.93 -6.71 3.68
C ASN A 9 -8.27 -7.23 4.95
N VAL A 10 -8.27 -6.44 6.02
CA VAL A 10 -7.65 -6.76 7.31
C VAL A 10 -8.51 -7.76 8.10
N ALA A 11 -7.89 -8.74 8.75
CA ALA A 11 -8.58 -9.67 9.63
C ALA A 11 -9.06 -8.97 10.90
N LYS A 12 -10.29 -9.25 11.31
CA LYS A 12 -10.91 -8.65 12.50
C LYS A 12 -10.05 -8.88 13.75
N GLY A 13 -9.76 -7.82 14.50
CA GLY A 13 -8.93 -7.87 15.71
C GLY A 13 -7.42 -7.87 15.42
N LYS A 14 -6.99 -7.71 14.17
CA LYS A 14 -5.58 -7.61 13.75
C LYS A 14 -5.18 -6.21 13.32
N GLU A 15 -6.04 -5.23 13.51
CA GLU A 15 -5.89 -3.87 12.98
C GLU A 15 -4.63 -3.18 13.48
N ALA A 16 -4.33 -3.26 14.78
CA ALA A 16 -3.14 -2.62 15.36
C ALA A 16 -1.82 -3.24 14.85
N ASP A 17 -1.76 -4.57 14.74
CA ASP A 17 -0.59 -5.26 14.20
C ASP A 17 -0.42 -4.95 12.71
N PHE A 18 -1.53 -4.90 11.97
CA PHE A 18 -1.55 -4.53 10.57
C PHE A 18 -1.06 -3.09 10.35
N GLU A 19 -1.56 -2.13 11.14
CA GLU A 19 -1.16 -0.72 11.06
C GLU A 19 0.35 -0.58 11.28
N LYS A 20 0.91 -1.29 12.26
CA LYS A 20 2.36 -1.29 12.51
C LYS A 20 3.16 -1.73 11.27
N VAL A 21 2.76 -2.82 10.63
CA VAL A 21 3.46 -3.34 9.44
C VAL A 21 3.27 -2.41 8.24
N MET A 22 2.04 -1.91 8.00
CA MET A 22 1.78 -0.99 6.88
C MET A 22 2.48 0.35 7.03
N LEU A 23 2.55 0.91 8.25
CA LEU A 23 3.22 2.19 8.49
C LEU A 23 4.74 2.07 8.29
N ASP A 24 5.35 0.96 8.68
CA ASP A 24 6.75 0.65 8.39
C ASP A 24 6.99 0.52 6.87
N LEU A 25 6.14 -0.22 6.15
CA LEU A 25 6.21 -0.30 4.69
C LEU A 25 6.07 1.09 4.05
N ALA A 26 5.08 1.88 4.47
CA ALA A 26 4.82 3.20 3.92
C ALA A 26 5.98 4.19 4.16
N ALA A 27 6.68 4.07 5.29
CA ALA A 27 7.91 4.84 5.54
C ALA A 27 9.03 4.43 4.56
N LYS A 28 9.22 3.12 4.34
CA LYS A 28 10.23 2.60 3.42
C LYS A 28 9.94 2.96 1.97
N VAL A 29 8.69 2.87 1.51
CA VAL A 29 8.29 3.29 0.16
C VAL A 29 8.65 4.76 -0.06
N ARG A 30 8.16 5.66 0.80
CA ARG A 30 8.42 7.11 0.68
C ARG A 30 9.90 7.47 0.75
N ALA A 31 10.70 6.73 1.50
CA ALA A 31 12.14 6.99 1.64
C ALA A 31 12.97 6.47 0.46
N ASN A 32 12.53 5.38 -0.20
CA ASN A 32 13.38 4.64 -1.15
C ASN A 32 12.86 4.68 -2.60
N GLU A 33 11.64 5.14 -2.85
CA GLU A 33 11.03 5.15 -4.18
C GLU A 33 10.82 6.57 -4.69
N ALA A 34 11.83 7.14 -5.36
CA ALA A 34 11.76 8.50 -5.89
C ALA A 34 10.63 8.71 -6.93
N GLY A 35 10.14 7.63 -7.56
CA GLY A 35 9.00 7.67 -8.48
C GLY A 35 7.63 7.52 -7.81
N ASN A 36 7.59 7.34 -6.48
CA ASN A 36 6.36 7.34 -5.69
C ASN A 36 6.14 8.74 -5.07
N HIS A 37 5.05 9.39 -5.45
CA HIS A 37 4.68 10.74 -5.02
C HIS A 37 3.66 10.74 -3.87
N LEU A 38 2.95 9.63 -3.69
CA LEU A 38 2.02 9.40 -2.59
C LEU A 38 2.05 7.91 -2.24
N TYR A 39 2.14 7.60 -0.96
CA TYR A 39 1.89 6.27 -0.42
C TYR A 39 1.42 6.41 1.03
N THR A 40 0.11 6.42 1.22
CA THR A 40 -0.51 6.79 2.50
C THR A 40 -1.61 5.81 2.87
N LEU A 41 -1.49 5.22 4.06
CA LEU A 41 -2.54 4.41 4.67
C LEU A 41 -3.65 5.35 5.20
N CYS A 42 -4.87 5.08 4.76
CA CYS A 42 -6.08 5.77 5.18
C CYS A 42 -7.04 4.75 5.81
N LYS A 43 -7.84 5.23 6.77
CA LYS A 43 -8.90 4.46 7.40
C LYS A 43 -10.19 5.27 7.32
N ASP A 44 -11.28 4.66 6.86
CA ASP A 44 -12.57 5.33 6.83
C ASP A 44 -13.31 5.22 8.19
N LYS A 45 -14.51 5.83 8.26
CA LYS A 45 -15.36 5.82 9.46
C LYS A 45 -15.85 4.43 9.87
N ASP A 46 -15.88 3.49 8.94
CA ASP A 46 -16.36 2.12 9.15
C ASP A 46 -15.20 1.15 9.47
N GLY A 47 -13.98 1.68 9.51
CA GLY A 47 -12.77 0.96 9.85
C GLY A 47 -12.10 0.24 8.67
N ASN A 48 -12.55 0.50 7.44
CA ASN A 48 -11.92 -0.07 6.25
C ASN A 48 -10.62 0.67 5.94
N TYR A 49 -9.61 -0.08 5.50
CA TYR A 49 -8.32 0.47 5.13
C TYR A 49 -8.16 0.57 3.63
N VAL A 50 -7.58 1.69 3.19
CA VAL A 50 -7.06 1.85 1.83
C VAL A 50 -5.65 2.42 1.89
N VAL A 51 -4.82 2.07 0.91
CA VAL A 51 -3.61 2.84 0.60
C VAL A 51 -3.90 3.66 -0.64
N MET A 52 -3.68 4.97 -0.52
CA MET A 52 -3.67 5.86 -1.67
C MET A 52 -2.25 5.98 -2.18
N GLU A 53 -2.07 5.71 -3.46
CA GLU A 53 -0.75 5.69 -4.10
C GLU A 53 -0.74 6.55 -5.36
N LEU A 54 0.40 7.18 -5.64
CA LEU A 54 0.62 7.96 -6.85
C LEU A 54 2.03 7.71 -7.35
N TYR A 55 2.16 7.25 -8.59
CA TYR A 55 3.43 6.94 -9.24
C TYR A 55 3.65 7.81 -10.46
N GLN A 56 4.91 8.15 -10.72
CA GLN A 56 5.33 8.91 -11.90
C GLN A 56 4.83 8.27 -13.20
N ASP A 57 5.03 6.97 -13.34
CA ASP A 57 4.75 6.15 -14.53
C ASP A 57 4.65 4.65 -14.20
N GLU A 58 4.44 3.82 -15.23
CA GLU A 58 4.36 2.34 -15.11
C GLU A 58 5.68 1.73 -14.60
N ALA A 59 6.83 2.33 -14.93
CA ALA A 59 8.12 1.82 -14.48
C ALA A 59 8.28 2.01 -12.96
N ALA A 60 7.85 3.15 -12.42
CA ALA A 60 7.81 3.40 -10.98
C ALA A 60 6.88 2.43 -10.25
N LEU A 61 5.67 2.19 -10.80
CA LEU A 61 4.73 1.20 -10.23
C LEU A 61 5.27 -0.23 -10.29
N ALA A 62 5.93 -0.62 -11.38
CA ALA A 62 6.56 -1.92 -11.49
C ALA A 62 7.74 -2.08 -10.52
N ALA A 63 8.55 -1.04 -10.36
CA ALA A 63 9.66 -1.01 -9.41
C ALA A 63 9.16 -1.16 -7.96
N HIS A 64 8.07 -0.48 -7.60
CA HIS A 64 7.42 -0.60 -6.30
C HIS A 64 7.12 -2.08 -5.95
N GLY A 65 6.36 -2.77 -6.81
CA GLY A 65 5.97 -4.17 -6.57
C GLY A 65 7.12 -5.17 -6.58
N GLN A 66 8.28 -4.79 -7.14
CA GLN A 66 9.48 -5.62 -7.18
C GLN A 66 10.52 -5.28 -6.10
N SER A 67 10.32 -4.18 -5.37
CA SER A 67 11.28 -3.67 -4.40
C SER A 67 11.54 -4.63 -3.24
N ALA A 68 12.73 -4.54 -2.66
CA ALA A 68 13.14 -5.39 -1.56
C ALA A 68 12.30 -5.16 -0.30
N HIS A 69 11.99 -3.90 0.03
CA HIS A 69 11.16 -3.56 1.20
C HIS A 69 9.70 -4.00 1.02
N PHE A 70 9.13 -3.87 -0.19
CA PHE A 70 7.78 -4.38 -0.47
C PHE A 70 7.72 -5.90 -0.30
N LYS A 71 8.64 -6.65 -0.92
CA LYS A 71 8.70 -8.12 -0.78
C LYS A 71 8.92 -8.56 0.66
N ALA A 72 9.82 -7.91 1.39
CA ALA A 72 10.10 -8.21 2.79
C ALA A 72 8.90 -7.97 3.71
N SER A 73 8.08 -6.96 3.42
CA SER A 73 6.88 -6.64 4.21
C SER A 73 5.81 -7.75 4.16
N GLY A 74 5.80 -8.56 3.09
CA GLY A 74 4.81 -9.64 2.91
C GLY A 74 4.78 -10.65 4.05
N ALA A 75 5.94 -10.95 4.66
CA ALA A 75 6.01 -11.83 5.82
C ALA A 75 5.31 -11.23 7.06
N GLY A 76 5.38 -9.91 7.23
CA GLY A 76 4.72 -9.19 8.32
C GLY A 76 3.19 -9.21 8.22
N PHE A 77 2.63 -9.34 7.01
CA PHE A 77 1.18 -9.41 6.81
C PHE A 77 0.59 -10.82 6.98
N LYS A 78 1.43 -11.85 7.15
CA LYS A 78 0.96 -13.23 7.26
C LYS A 78 0.03 -13.39 8.48
N GLY A 79 -1.22 -13.78 8.21
CA GLY A 79 -2.25 -13.95 9.24
C GLY A 79 -2.89 -12.65 9.74
N LEU A 80 -2.54 -11.50 9.17
CA LEU A 80 -3.17 -10.20 9.45
C LEU A 80 -4.27 -9.84 8.44
N MET A 81 -4.30 -10.52 7.29
CA MET A 81 -5.23 -10.25 6.19
C MET A 81 -6.33 -11.33 6.12
N ALA A 82 -7.57 -10.90 5.89
CA ALA A 82 -8.73 -11.76 5.64
C ALA A 82 -8.88 -12.15 4.16
N GLY A 83 -8.13 -11.53 3.26
CA GLY A 83 -8.16 -11.81 1.83
C GLY A 83 -7.15 -10.97 1.05
N ALA A 84 -7.08 -11.22 -0.26
CA ALA A 84 -6.29 -10.40 -1.16
C ALA A 84 -6.80 -8.95 -1.17
N PRO A 85 -5.93 -7.95 -1.42
CA PRO A 85 -6.36 -6.58 -1.59
C PRO A 85 -7.16 -6.39 -2.88
N GLU A 86 -8.04 -5.41 -2.90
CA GLU A 86 -8.74 -4.98 -4.11
C GLU A 86 -8.02 -3.75 -4.69
N ILE A 87 -7.56 -3.84 -5.93
CA ILE A 87 -6.71 -2.82 -6.55
C ILE A 87 -7.49 -2.07 -7.63
N THR A 88 -7.62 -0.76 -7.46
CA THR A 88 -8.14 0.15 -8.49
C THR A 88 -7.01 0.99 -9.04
N ARG A 89 -6.70 0.83 -10.33
CA ARG A 89 -5.70 1.66 -11.04
C ARG A 89 -6.39 2.72 -11.87
N MET A 90 -5.82 3.92 -11.87
CA MET A 90 -6.37 5.08 -12.55
C MET A 90 -5.25 5.84 -13.26
N GLN A 91 -5.56 6.37 -14.44
CA GLN A 91 -4.71 7.34 -15.11
C GLN A 91 -4.99 8.73 -14.55
N VAL A 92 -3.95 9.46 -14.18
CA VAL A 92 -4.09 10.85 -13.77
C VAL A 92 -4.26 11.73 -15.00
N VAL A 93 -5.27 12.61 -14.98
CA VAL A 93 -5.67 13.47 -16.12
C VAL A 93 -5.12 14.92 -16.00
N GLY A 94 -4.34 15.24 -14.96
CA GLY A 94 -3.71 16.54 -14.74
C GLY A 94 -2.45 16.42 -13.91
#